data_AF-A0A225V9I9-F1
#
_entry.id   AF-A0A225V9I9-F1
#
_cell.length_a   1.000
_cell.length_b   1.000
_cell.length_c   1.000
_cell.angle_alpha   90.00
_cell.angle_beta   90.00
_cell.angle_gamma   90.00
#
_symmetry.space_group_name_H-M   'P 1'
#
loop_
_entity.id
_entity.type
_entity.pdbx_description
1 polymer ?
#
loop_
_entity_poly.entity_id
_entity_poly.type
_entity_poly.pdbx_seq_one_letter_code
_entity_poly.pdbx_strand_id
1 'polypeptide(L)' 'MPAIRKACEPKCEQSFTAYQACLDRVNAKGVGSCDGQYFDFLHCIDKCVRLLLCIYLVVQMF' A
#
# COMPACT_ATOMS: atom_id res chain seq x y z
N MET A 1 -6.59 -7.44 8.31
CA MET A 1 -6.36 -8.38 7.18
C MET A 1 -4.92 -8.29 6.67
N PRO A 2 -3.96 -8.94 7.33
CA PRO A 2 -2.54 -8.93 6.92
C PRO A 2 -2.27 -9.71 5.62
N ALA A 3 -3.11 -10.69 5.28
CA ALA A 3 -2.93 -11.53 4.08
C ALA A 3 -3.10 -10.75 2.76
N ILE A 4 -4.08 -9.84 2.68
CA ILE A 4 -4.32 -9.04 1.46
C ILE A 4 -3.18 -8.05 1.22
N ARG A 5 -2.62 -7.50 2.30
CA ARG A 5 -1.47 -6.59 2.23
C ARG A 5 -0.27 -7.27 1.59
N LYS A 6 0.07 -8.48 2.05
CA LYS A 6 1.16 -9.30 1.49
C LYS A 6 0.92 -9.69 0.03
N ALA A 7 -0.34 -9.97 -0.35
CA ALA A 7 -0.67 -10.31 -1.74
C ALA A 7 -0.57 -9.11 -2.70
N CYS A 8 -0.83 -7.90 -2.20
CA CYS A 8 -0.79 -6.65 -2.98
C CYS A 8 0.57 -5.93 -2.90
N GLU A 9 1.42 -6.27 -1.94
CA GLU A 9 2.77 -5.74 -1.77
C GLU A 9 3.61 -5.76 -3.06
N PRO A 10 3.73 -6.89 -3.80
CA PRO A 10 4.52 -6.92 -5.03
C PRO A 10 3.93 -6.06 -6.15
N LYS A 11 2.63 -5.74 -6.12
CA LYS A 11 2.00 -4.85 -7.11
C LYS A 11 2.20 -3.37 -6.79
N CYS A 12 2.59 -3.06 -5.56
CA CYS A 12 2.73 -1.71 -5.02
C CYS A 12 4.18 -1.38 -4.62
N GLU A 13 5.15 -2.12 -5.16
CA GLU A 13 6.57 -1.99 -4.83
C GLU A 13 7.11 -0.58 -5.11
N GLN A 14 6.66 0.10 -6.17
CA GLN A 14 7.08 1.47 -6.48
C GLN A 14 6.66 2.46 -5.38
N SER A 15 5.40 2.41 -4.94
CA SER A 15 4.89 3.26 -3.86
C SER A 15 5.56 2.93 -2.52
N PHE A 16 5.85 1.64 -2.29
CA PHE A 16 6.57 1.20 -1.10
C PHE A 16 8.01 1.72 -1.07
N THR A 17 8.72 1.66 -2.20
CA THR A 17 10.08 2.21 -2.35
C THR A 17 10.11 3.72 -2.12
N ALA A 18 9.13 4.45 -2.66
CA ALA A 18 9.00 5.89 -2.44
C ALA A 18 8.73 6.25 -0.96
N TYR A 19 7.91 5.45 -0.28
CA TYR A 19 7.69 5.59 1.15
C TYR A 19 8.97 5.30 1.96
N GLN A 20 9.70 4.23 1.62
CA GLN A 20 10.96 3.88 2.28
C GLN A 20 12.01 4.97 2.11
N ALA A 21 12.17 5.53 0.90
CA ALA A 21 13.07 6.65 0.64
C ALA A 21 12.68 7.91 1.44
N CYS A 22 11.37 8.14 1.65
CA CYS A 22 10.91 9.21 2.53
C CYS A 22 11.29 8.96 3.99
N LEU A 23 11.14 7.72 4.48
CA LEU A 23 11.54 7.35 5.84
C LEU A 23 13.03 7.58 6.05
N ASP A 24 13.86 7.16 5.09
CA ASP A 24 15.31 7.37 5.16
C ASP A 24 15.66 8.86 5.19
N ARG A 25 14.97 9.67 4.38
CA ARG A 25 15.11 11.14 4.40
C ARG A 25 14.71 11.73 5.75
N VAL A 26 13.57 11.33 6.30
CA VAL A 26 13.08 11.87 7.59
C VAL A 26 13.99 11.41 8.73
N ASN A 27 14.47 10.17 8.71
CA ASN A 27 15.44 9.66 9.67
C ASN A 27 16.77 10.42 9.59
N ALA A 28 17.25 10.73 8.38
CA ALA A 28 18.48 11.50 8.19
C ALA A 28 18.34 12.99 8.57
N LYS A 29 17.17 13.60 8.32
CA LYS A 29 16.94 15.02 8.60
C LYS A 29 16.38 15.29 9.99
N GLY A 30 15.77 14.30 10.65
CA GLY A 30 15.09 14.45 11.95
C GLY A 30 13.80 15.27 11.91
N VAL A 31 13.38 15.76 10.74
CA VAL A 31 12.19 16.59 10.55
C VAL A 31 11.46 16.24 9.26
N GLY A 32 10.13 16.32 9.32
CA GLY A 32 9.21 16.08 8.20
C GLY A 32 8.37 14.82 8.38
N SER A 33 7.27 14.74 7.64
CA SER A 33 6.37 13.59 7.65
C SER A 33 6.37 12.87 6.30
N CYS A 34 6.06 11.58 6.34
CA CYS A 34 5.91 10.73 5.15
C CYS A 34 4.46 10.33 4.90
N ASP A 35 3.50 11.05 5.50
CA ASP A 35 2.07 10.76 5.36
C ASP A 35 1.65 10.75 3.88
N GLY A 36 2.15 11.67 3.05
CA GLY A 36 1.82 11.69 1.62
C GLY A 36 2.21 10.39 0.90
N GLN A 37 3.47 9.97 1.05
CA GLN A 37 3.96 8.73 0.44
C GLN A 37 3.28 7.48 1.04
N TYR A 38 2.95 7.55 2.32
CA TYR A 38 2.20 6.49 2.99
C TYR A 38 0.76 6.39 2.45
N PHE A 39 0.08 7.51 2.21
CA PHE A 39 -1.23 7.56 1.57
C PHE A 39 -1.20 7.03 0.13
N ASP A 40 -0.18 7.37 -0.66
CA ASP A 40 -0.01 6.82 -2.01
C ASP A 40 0.16 5.29 -2.00
N PHE A 41 0.96 4.78 -1.06
CA PHE A 41 1.12 3.34 -0.86
C PHE A 41 -0.19 2.66 -0.43
N LEU A 42 -0.91 3.24 0.52
CA LEU A 42 -2.23 2.74 0.93
C LEU A 42 -3.24 2.78 -0.22
N HIS A 43 -3.23 3.82 -1.05
CA HIS A 43 -4.11 3.95 -2.21
C HIS A 43 -3.83 2.88 -3.27
N CYS A 44 -2.56 2.51 -3.47
CA CYS A 44 -2.21 1.37 -4.32
C CYS A 44 -2.75 0.05 -3.74
N ILE A 45 -2.61 -0.16 -2.43
CA ILE A 45 -3.15 -1.34 -1.77
C ILE A 45 -4.68 -1.36 -1.84
N ASP A 46 -5.37 -0.24 -1.64
CA ASP A 46 -6.83 -0.14 -1.75
C ASP A 46 -7.31 -0.50 -3.17
N LYS A 47 -6.63 -0.02 -4.21
CA LYS A 47 -6.92 -0.42 -5.60
C LYS A 47 -6.77 -1.92 -5.80
N CYS A 48 -5.73 -2.53 -5.24
CA CYS A 48 -5.51 -3.97 -5.34
C CYS A 48 -6.54 -4.78 -4.54
N VAL A 49 -6.90 -4.31 -3.34
CA VAL A 49 -7.95 -4.92 -2.50
C VAL A 49 -9.31 -4.79 -3.18
N ARG A 50 -9.63 -3.66 -3.81
CA ARG A 50 -10.88 -3.47 -4.54
C ARG A 50 -11.06 -4.51 -5.64
N LEU A 51 -10.00 -4.84 -6.37
CA LEU A 51 -10.04 -5.92 -7.35
C LEU A 51 -10.28 -7.29 -6.70
N LEU A 52 -9.61 -7.56 -5.58
CA LEU A 52 -9.75 -8.81 -4.83
C LEU A 52 -11.14 -8.96 -4.19
N LEU A 53 -11.65 -7.90 -3.56
CA LEU A 53 -12.94 -7.87 -2.89
C LEU A 53 -14.08 -7.97 -3.91
N CYS A 54 -13.93 -7.38 -5.10
CA CYS A 54 -14.88 -7.55 -6.19
C CYS A 54 -14.96 -9.03 -6.62
N ILE A 55 -13.83 -9.73 -6.69
CA ILE A 55 -13.81 -11.18 -6.99
C ILE A 55 -14.42 -11.99 -5.83
N TYR A 56 -14.08 -11.69 -4.57
CA TYR A 56 -14.62 -12.41 -3.41
C TYR A 56 -16.14 -12.21 -3.21
N LEU A 57 -16.68 -11.01 -3.51
CA LEU A 57 -18.13 -10.76 -3.51
C LEU A 57 -18.86 -11.50 -4.62
N VAL A 58 -18.23 -11.68 -5.80
CA VAL A 58 -18.80 -12.48 -6.90
C VAL A 58 -18.79 -13.97 -6.55
N VAL A 59 -17.75 -14.48 -5.87
CA VAL A 59 -17.64 -15.90 -5.50
C VAL A 59 -18.47 -16.30 -4.28
N GLN A 60 -18.78 -15.38 -3.35
CA GLN A 60 -19.68 -15.65 -2.21
C GLN A 60 -21.17 -15.51 -2.56
N MET A 61 -21.50 -15.09 -3.79
CA MET A 61 -22.87 -15.01 -4.31
C MET A 61 -23.18 -16.15 -5.32
N PHE A 62 -22.34 -17.19 -5.37
CA PHE A 62 -22.56 -18.43 -6.10
C PHE A 62 -22.34 -19.64 -5.20
#